data_AF-A0A1H8PRQ9-F1
#
_entry.id   AF-A0A1H8PRQ9-F1
#
_cell.length_a   1.000
_cell.length_b   1.000
_cell.length_c   1.000
_cell.angle_alpha   90.00
_cell.angle_beta   90.00
_cell.angle_gamma   90.00
#
_symmetry.space_group_name_H-M   'P 1'
#
loop_
_entity.id
_entity.type
_entity.pdbx_description
1 polymer ?
#
loop_
_entity_poly.entity_id
_entity_poly.type
_entity_poly.pdbx_seq_one_letter_code
_entity_poly.pdbx_strand_id
1 'polypeptide(L)'
;MKRFHIALAVDDVHASIPDYTRRLGVEPEVVIPGEYALWRTSQLNFSVRRVPGAAGGVRHLGWEDPCAPTLSVDHDVNGVIWETFSRTDQRLEIEAIWPPKTGHDSDGDPAD
;
A
#
# COMPACT_ATOMS: atom_id res chain seq x y z
N MET A 1 11.15 9.88 -12.81
CA MET A 1 10.94 8.64 -13.60
C MET A 1 9.79 7.88 -13.00
N LYS A 2 9.06 7.09 -13.81
CA LYS A 2 7.96 6.25 -13.32
C LYS A 2 8.51 5.07 -12.52
N ARG A 3 7.79 4.62 -11.51
CA ARG A 3 8.05 3.37 -10.78
C ARG A 3 6.99 2.35 -11.12
N PHE A 4 7.39 1.11 -11.38
CA PHE A 4 6.43 0.04 -11.61
C PHE A 4 5.67 -0.24 -10.32
N HIS A 5 4.34 -0.28 -10.39
CA HIS A 5 3.49 -0.52 -9.24
C HIS A 5 2.98 -1.96 -9.23
N ILE A 6 3.06 -2.60 -8.06
CA ILE A 6 2.48 -3.91 -7.81
C ILE A 6 1.79 -3.86 -6.46
N ALA A 7 0.51 -4.24 -6.40
CA ALA A 7 -0.17 -4.50 -5.14
C ALA A 7 -0.56 -5.97 -5.02
N LEU A 8 -0.08 -6.60 -3.94
CA LEU A 8 -0.28 -8.01 -3.66
C LEU A 8 -1.27 -8.21 -2.51
N ALA A 9 -2.15 -9.19 -2.64
CA ALA A 9 -2.95 -9.70 -1.54
C ALA A 9 -2.13 -10.66 -0.67
N VAL A 10 -2.18 -10.48 0.65
CA VAL A 10 -1.53 -11.35 1.63
C VAL A 10 -2.51 -11.74 2.75
N ASP A 11 -2.24 -12.85 3.43
CA ASP A 11 -3.03 -13.26 4.62
C ASP A 11 -2.55 -12.57 5.89
N ASP A 12 -1.22 -12.40 6.02
CA ASP A 12 -0.56 -11.84 7.20
C ASP A 12 0.47 -10.77 6.77
N VAL A 13 0.14 -9.51 7.05
CA VAL A 13 1.01 -8.37 6.77
C VAL A 13 2.23 -8.36 7.69
N HIS A 14 2.08 -8.76 8.95
CA HIS A 14 3.19 -8.78 9.91
C HIS A 14 4.26 -9.80 9.49
N ALA A 15 3.85 -10.99 9.04
CA ALA A 15 4.78 -11.97 8.48
C ALA A 15 5.36 -11.55 7.12
N SER A 16 4.57 -10.82 6.31
CA SER A 16 4.99 -10.36 4.98
C SER A 16 6.06 -9.27 5.04
N ILE A 17 6.02 -8.38 6.03
CA ILE A 17 6.97 -7.26 6.15
C ILE A 17 8.44 -7.74 6.15
N PRO A 18 8.90 -8.61 7.08
CA PRO A 18 10.30 -9.03 7.09
C PRO A 18 10.70 -9.81 5.83
N ASP A 19 9.78 -10.57 5.21
CA ASP A 19 10.09 -11.30 3.99
C ASP A 19 10.31 -10.35 2.80
N TYR A 20 9.39 -9.39 2.58
CA TYR A 20 9.53 -8.43 1.49
C TYR A 20 10.62 -7.39 1.73
N THR A 21 10.84 -6.93 2.96
CA THR A 21 12.02 -6.10 3.30
C THR A 21 13.31 -6.81 2.89
N ARG A 22 13.47 -8.10 3.22
CA ARG A 22 14.64 -8.89 2.84
C ARG A 22 14.79 -9.04 1.32
N ARG A 23 13.69 -9.25 0.59
CA ARG A 23 13.70 -9.41 -0.87
C ARG A 23 13.97 -8.10 -1.62
N LEU A 24 13.43 -7.00 -1.11
CA LEU A 24 13.52 -5.68 -1.74
C LEU A 24 14.75 -4.89 -1.29
N GLY A 25 15.38 -5.29 -0.17
CA GLY A 25 16.58 -4.66 0.35
C GLY A 25 16.34 -3.27 0.97
N VAL A 26 15.09 -2.92 1.26
CA VAL A 26 14.68 -1.65 1.86
C VAL A 26 13.55 -1.88 2.86
N GLU A 27 13.45 -1.02 3.87
CA GLU A 27 12.32 -1.00 4.81
C GLU A 27 11.07 -0.39 4.15
N PRO A 28 9.85 -0.74 4.63
CA PRO A 28 8.63 -0.12 4.13
C PRO A 28 8.61 1.37 4.48
N GLU A 29 8.17 2.20 3.54
CA GLU A 29 7.91 3.63 3.77
C GLU A 29 6.62 3.87 4.55
N VAL A 30 5.65 2.95 4.43
CA VAL A 30 4.37 3.02 5.14
C VAL A 30 4.04 1.64 5.71
N VAL A 31 3.61 1.62 6.96
CA VAL A 31 3.09 0.43 7.64
C VAL A 31 1.79 0.79 8.34
N ILE A 32 0.72 0.09 7.99
CA ILE A 32 -0.54 0.07 8.73
C ILE A 32 -0.62 -1.29 9.44
N PRO A 33 -0.55 -1.33 10.78
CA PRO A 33 -0.47 -2.59 11.53
C PRO A 33 -1.56 -3.59 11.14
N GLY A 34 -1.15 -4.79 10.70
CA GLY A 34 -2.04 -5.88 10.33
C GLY A 34 -2.75 -5.74 8.97
N GLU A 35 -2.66 -4.58 8.32
CA GLU A 35 -3.53 -4.24 7.18
C GLU A 35 -2.77 -3.95 5.88
N TYR A 36 -1.65 -3.23 5.96
CA TYR A 36 -0.96 -2.75 4.77
C TYR A 36 0.52 -2.45 5.00
N ALA A 37 1.35 -2.68 3.99
CA ALA A 37 2.71 -2.17 3.94
C ALA A 37 3.11 -1.78 2.52
N LEU A 38 3.94 -0.75 2.39
CA LEU A 38 4.38 -0.18 1.13
C LEU A 38 5.88 0.09 1.14
N TRP A 39 6.57 -0.44 0.13
CA TRP A 39 7.98 -0.21 -0.15
C TRP A 39 8.11 0.60 -1.43
N ARG A 40 9.09 1.49 -1.46
CA ARG A 40 9.50 2.16 -2.69
C ARG A 40 11.00 2.07 -2.89
N THR A 41 11.41 1.85 -4.13
CA THR A 41 12.79 1.94 -4.59
C THR A 41 12.90 3.01 -5.69
N SER A 42 14.03 3.09 -6.38
CA SER A 42 14.17 3.95 -7.56
C SER A 42 13.29 3.52 -8.73
N GLN A 43 12.89 2.25 -8.82
CA GLN A 43 12.19 1.67 -9.96
C GLN A 43 10.86 0.98 -9.59
N LEU A 44 10.61 0.73 -8.30
CA LEU A 44 9.48 -0.07 -7.83
C LEU A 44 8.67 0.69 -6.78
N ASN A 45 7.34 0.57 -6.86
CA ASN A 45 6.38 0.87 -5.81
C ASN A 45 5.62 -0.43 -5.51
N PHE A 46 5.98 -1.12 -4.43
CA PHE A 46 5.42 -2.43 -4.09
C PHE A 46 4.60 -2.33 -2.82
N SER A 47 3.35 -2.78 -2.85
CA SER A 47 2.51 -2.83 -1.65
C SER A 47 1.91 -4.20 -1.42
N VAL A 48 1.66 -4.50 -0.15
CA VAL A 48 0.87 -5.65 0.27
C VAL A 48 -0.33 -5.17 1.06
N ARG A 49 -1.49 -5.80 0.86
CA ARG A 49 -2.69 -5.55 1.63
C ARG A 49 -3.27 -6.87 2.13
N ARG A 50 -3.75 -6.87 3.37
CA ARG A 50 -4.47 -8.02 3.91
C ARG A 50 -5.78 -8.24 3.13
N VAL A 51 -5.90 -9.40 2.49
CA VAL A 51 -7.12 -9.81 1.78
C VAL A 51 -7.34 -11.31 2.02
N PRO A 52 -8.05 -11.69 3.11
CA PRO A 52 -8.26 -13.08 3.46
C PRO A 52 -8.91 -13.88 2.32
N GLY A 53 -8.36 -15.06 2.02
CA GLY A 53 -8.86 -15.93 0.96
C GLY A 53 -8.41 -15.56 -0.46
N ALA A 54 -7.58 -14.53 -0.61
CA ALA A 54 -6.99 -14.12 -1.89
C ALA A 54 -5.47 -13.99 -1.83
N ALA A 55 -4.81 -14.48 -0.78
CA ALA A 55 -3.37 -14.37 -0.61
C ALA A 55 -2.59 -14.98 -1.78
N GLY A 56 -1.51 -14.29 -2.17
CA GLY A 56 -0.71 -14.62 -3.36
C GLY A 56 -1.29 -14.07 -4.66
N GLY A 57 -2.50 -13.50 -4.65
CA GLY A 57 -3.11 -12.83 -5.80
C GLY A 57 -2.57 -11.42 -6.02
N VAL A 58 -2.29 -11.06 -7.27
CA VAL A 58 -2.06 -9.67 -7.67
C VAL A 58 -3.41 -8.95 -7.69
N ARG A 59 -3.54 -7.84 -6.94
CA ARG A 59 -4.77 -7.03 -6.92
C ARG A 59 -4.84 -6.05 -8.08
N HIS A 60 -3.74 -5.34 -8.32
CA HIS A 60 -3.55 -4.46 -9.47
C HIS A 60 -2.05 -4.27 -9.75
N LEU A 61 -1.76 -3.93 -11.00
CA LEU A 61 -0.45 -3.46 -11.48
C LEU A 61 -0.56 -1.97 -11.82
N GLY A 62 0.56 -1.32 -12.15
CA GLY A 62 0.47 0.07 -12.55
C GLY A 62 1.77 0.83 -12.66
N TRP A 63 1.64 2.15 -12.64
CA TRP A 63 2.74 3.10 -12.59
C TRP A 63 2.50 4.17 -11.53
N GLU A 64 3.45 4.31 -10.60
CA GLU A 64 3.60 5.59 -9.91
C GLU A 64 4.33 6.55 -10.86
N ASP A 65 3.59 7.52 -11.39
CA ASP A 65 4.07 8.51 -12.34
C ASP A 65 3.99 9.92 -11.72
N PRO A 66 5.13 10.58 -11.45
CA PRO A 66 5.16 11.94 -10.93
C PRO A 66 4.45 12.97 -11.82
N CYS A 67 4.24 12.66 -13.10
CA CYS A 67 3.56 13.52 -14.06
C CYS A 67 2.09 13.13 -14.28
N ALA A 68 1.56 12.12 -13.58
CA ALA A 68 0.15 11.78 -13.65
C ALA A 68 -0.70 12.94 -13.12
N PRO A 69 -1.69 13.43 -13.89
CA PRO A 69 -2.54 14.53 -13.44
C PRO A 69 -3.55 14.08 -12.37
N THR A 70 -4.01 12.83 -12.47
CA THR A 70 -4.97 12.18 -11.56
C THR A 70 -4.76 10.67 -11.59
N LEU A 71 -5.31 9.96 -10.61
CA LEU A 71 -5.50 8.51 -10.68
C LEU A 71 -6.30 8.13 -11.94
N SER A 72 -5.81 7.16 -12.69
CA SER A 72 -6.54 6.51 -13.78
C SER A 72 -6.54 5.00 -13.59
N VAL A 73 -7.62 4.34 -14.00
CA VAL A 73 -7.79 2.88 -13.90
C VAL A 73 -8.20 2.32 -15.25
N ASP A 74 -7.55 1.27 -15.70
CA ASP A 74 -7.96 0.46 -16.84
C ASP A 74 -7.71 -1.05 -16.60
N HIS A 75 -7.91 -1.87 -17.62
CA HIS A 75 -7.61 -3.31 -17.57
C HIS A 75 -6.76 -3.70 -18.77
N ASP A 76 -5.82 -4.62 -18.56
CA ASP A 76 -5.10 -5.24 -19.68
C ASP A 76 -5.92 -6.34 -20.37
N VAL A 77 -5.34 -6.95 -21.41
CA VAL A 77 -5.98 -8.02 -22.20
C VAL A 77 -6.30 -9.29 -21.40
N ASN A 78 -5.74 -9.45 -20.19
CA ASN A 78 -5.99 -10.56 -19.29
C ASN A 78 -7.00 -10.20 -18.19
N GLY A 79 -7.50 -8.96 -18.18
CA GLY A 79 -8.40 -8.46 -17.14
C GLY A 79 -7.71 -8.07 -15.84
N VAL A 80 -6.38 -7.91 -15.82
CA VAL A 80 -5.67 -7.36 -14.66
C VAL A 80 -5.98 -5.87 -14.57
N ILE A 81 -6.32 -5.38 -13.39
CA ILE A 81 -6.50 -3.95 -13.14
C ILE A 81 -5.15 -3.25 -13.22
N TRP A 82 -5.09 -2.15 -13.98
CA TRP A 82 -3.93 -1.28 -14.06
C TRP A 82 -4.26 0.12 -13.57
N GLU A 83 -3.38 0.68 -12.75
CA GLU A 83 -3.52 2.04 -12.21
C GLU A 83 -2.34 2.91 -12.62
N THR A 84 -2.59 4.18 -12.94
CA THR A 84 -1.54 5.19 -13.05
C THR A 84 -1.87 6.33 -12.11
N PHE A 85 -0.93 6.68 -11.24
CA PHE A 85 -1.17 7.66 -10.17
C PHE A 85 0.10 8.38 -9.76
N SER A 86 -0.03 9.53 -9.12
CA SER A 86 1.08 10.20 -8.46
C SER A 86 1.31 9.66 -7.05
N ARG A 87 2.49 9.93 -6.47
CA ARG A 87 2.76 9.61 -5.06
C ARG A 87 1.76 10.28 -4.11
N THR A 88 1.25 11.46 -4.49
CA THR A 88 0.24 12.19 -3.74
C THR A 88 -1.09 11.46 -3.73
N ASP A 89 -1.54 10.95 -4.88
CA ASP A 89 -2.79 10.20 -5.00
C ASP A 89 -2.77 8.95 -4.11
N GLN A 90 -1.70 8.15 -4.18
CA GLN A 90 -1.58 6.94 -3.34
C GLN A 90 -1.54 7.28 -1.84
N ARG A 91 -0.91 8.39 -1.45
CA ARG A 91 -0.91 8.85 -0.05
C ARG A 91 -2.34 9.21 0.39
N LEU A 92 -3.08 9.96 -0.42
CA LEU A 92 -4.45 10.35 -0.12
C LEU A 92 -5.38 9.13 -0.03
N GLU A 93 -5.19 8.12 -0.87
CA GLU A 93 -5.93 6.86 -0.80
C GLU A 93 -5.65 6.11 0.52
N ILE A 94 -4.38 5.97 0.90
CA ILE A 94 -3.99 5.34 2.16
C ILE A 94 -4.62 6.08 3.34
N GLU A 95 -4.56 7.42 3.36
CA GLU A 95 -5.17 8.26 4.40
C GLU A 95 -6.70 8.15 4.41
N ALA A 96 -7.35 7.93 3.26
CA ALA A 96 -8.79 7.75 3.19
C ALA A 96 -9.23 6.37 3.71
N ILE A 97 -8.45 5.31 3.47
CA ILE A 97 -8.75 3.95 3.92
C ILE A 97 -8.40 3.77 5.41
N TRP A 98 -7.24 4.27 5.82
CA TRP A 98 -6.73 4.19 7.18
C TRP A 98 -6.40 5.60 7.69
N PRO A 99 -7.42 6.36 8.11
CA PRO A 99 -7.20 7.71 8.61
C PRO A 99 -6.25 7.70 9.79
N PRO A 100 -5.33 8.68 9.89
CA PRO A 100 -4.45 8.79 11.02
C PRO A 100 -5.28 8.94 12.30
N LYS A 101 -4.91 8.21 13.36
CA LYS A 101 -5.54 8.38 14.67
C LYS A 101 -5.25 9.81 15.15
N THR A 102 -6.24 10.69 15.09
CA THR A 102 -6.17 12.01 15.71
C THR A 102 -6.19 11.80 17.23
N GLY A 103 -5.09 12.10 17.91
CA GLY A 103 -4.99 11.92 19.37
C GLY A 103 -6.00 12.80 20.11
N HIS A 104 -7.07 12.19 20.59
CA HIS A 104 -7.83 12.64 21.75
C HIS A 104 -8.50 11.46 22.46
N ASP A 105 -7.72 10.42 22.75
CA ASP A 105 -8.06 9.54 23.86
C ASP A 105 -7.42 10.17 25.09
N SER A 106 -8.14 11.12 25.68
CA SER A 106 -7.85 11.62 27.02
C SER A 106 -8.03 10.45 28.00
N ASP A 107 -6.92 9.81 28.36
CA ASP A 107 -6.81 9.05 29.60
C ASP A 107 -7.26 9.97 30.75
N GLY A 108 -8.43 9.69 31.27
CA GLY A 108 -9.07 10.48 32.30
C GLY A 108 -10.17 9.68 32.97
N ASP A 109 -9.81 8.52 33.53
CA ASP A 109 -10.65 7.86 34.53
C ASP A 109 -9.95 8.02 35.89
N PRO A 110 -10.42 8.92 36.78
CA PRO A 110 -9.96 8.93 38.15
C PRO A 110 -10.61 7.76 38.87
N ALA A 111 -9.79 6.89 39.45
CA ALA A 111 -10.25 5.87 40.38
C ALA A 111 -10.89 6.53 41.61
N ASP A 112 -12.14 6.17 41.89
CA ASP A 112 -12.78 6.20 43.22
C ASP A 112 -13.20 4.77 43.60
#